data_AF-A0A957S3R4-F1
#
_entry.id   AF-A0A957S3R4-F1
#
_cell.length_a   1.000
_cell.length_b   1.000
_cell.length_c   1.000
_cell.angle_alpha   90.00
_cell.angle_beta   90.00
_cell.angle_gamma   90.00
#
_symmetry.space_group_name_H-M   'P 1'
#
loop_
_entity.id
_entity.type
_entity.pdbx_description
1 polymer ?
#
loop_
_entity_poly.entity_id
_entity_poly.type
_entity_poly.pdbx_seq_one_letter_code
_entity_poly.pdbx_strand_id
1 'polypeptide(L)'
;MSLLFDLLANVIQLYIIVLLIRILITWIPNLDPYNPLVQILNQVTEPVLEPARRLIPPIGMIDISPIVVFFVLQILVSVLHDLAGRV
;
A
#
# COMPACT_ATOMS: atom_id res chain seq x y z
N MET A 1 -24.26 -9.25 4.74
CA MET A 1 -22.99 -9.70 4.14
C MET A 1 -22.19 -8.50 3.64
N SER A 2 -22.83 -7.46 3.11
CA SER A 2 -22.27 -6.12 2.86
C SER A 2 -21.32 -5.57 3.94
N LEU A 3 -21.70 -5.58 5.22
CA LEU A 3 -20.87 -5.07 6.33
C LEU A 3 -19.45 -5.66 6.38
N LEU A 4 -19.29 -6.95 6.06
CA LEU A 4 -17.98 -7.60 6.05
C LEU A 4 -17.11 -7.05 4.91
N PHE A 5 -17.70 -6.85 3.73
CA PHE A 5 -17.01 -6.27 2.58
C PHE A 5 -16.61 -4.82 2.85
N ASP A 6 -17.50 -4.03 3.46
CA ASP A 6 -17.22 -2.63 3.80
C ASP A 6 -16.10 -2.52 4.86
N LEU A 7 -16.12 -3.38 5.89
CA LEU A 7 -15.04 -3.42 6.88
C LEU A 7 -13.70 -3.77 6.25
N LEU A 8 -13.67 -4.76 5.35
CA LEU A 8 -12.45 -5.15 4.64
C LEU A 8 -11.95 -4.02 3.73
N ALA A 9 -12.85 -3.38 2.98
CA ALA A 9 -12.52 -2.27 2.11
C ALA A 9 -11.94 -1.08 2.91
N ASN A 10 -12.52 -0.74 4.06
CA ASN A 10 -12.02 0.30 4.94
C ASN A 10 -10.62 0.00 5.50
N VAL A 11 -10.34 -1.25 5.88
CA VAL A 11 -9.00 -1.66 6.34
C VAL A 11 -7.97 -1.51 5.21
N ILE A 12 -8.32 -1.92 3.99
CA ILE A 12 -7.45 -1.76 2.83
C ILE A 12 -7.25 -0.27 2.50
N GLN A 13 -8.31 0.55 2.59
CA GLN A 13 -8.24 2.00 2.41
C GLN A 13 -7.25 2.64 3.40
N LEU A 14 -7.28 2.22 4.66
CA LEU A 14 -6.32 2.67 5.67
C LEU A 14 -4.89 2.26 5.32
N TYR A 15 -4.69 1.02 4.86
CA TYR A 15 -3.38 0.56 4.40
C TYR A 15 -2.89 1.34 3.18
N ILE A 16 -3.76 1.70 2.24
CA ILE A 16 -3.44 2.57 1.09
C ILE A 16 -2.92 3.92 1.57
N ILE A 17 -3.51 4.51 2.62
CA ILE A 17 -3.03 5.76 3.21
C ILE A 17 -1.61 5.58 3.78
N VAL A 18 -1.36 4.49 4.51
CA VAL A 18 -0.02 4.17 5.05
C VAL A 18 1.00 4.02 3.91
N LEU A 19 0.63 3.32 2.83
CA LEU A 19 1.46 3.15 1.65
C LEU A 19 1.75 4.48 0.94
N LEU A 20 0.74 5.35 0.85
CA LEU A 20 0.89 6.70 0.30
C LEU A 20 1.88 7.51 1.14
N ILE A 21 1.77 7.46 2.46
CA ILE A 21 2.75 8.12 3.36
C ILE A 21 4.16 7.57 3.11
N ARG A 22 4.33 6.25 2.97
CA ARG A 22 5.63 5.64 2.63
C ARG A 22 6.18 6.20 1.31
N ILE A 23 5.35 6.29 0.27
CA ILE A 23 5.75 6.84 -1.04
C ILE A 23 6.18 8.31 -0.88
N LEU A 24 5.35 9.14 -0.23
CA LEU A 24 5.65 10.56 -0.06
C LEU A 24 6.92 10.81 0.76
N ILE A 25 7.19 9.97 1.76
CA ILE A 25 8.42 10.04 2.56
C ILE A 25 9.68 9.84 1.71
N THR A 26 9.64 9.01 0.66
CA THR A 26 10.80 8.82 -0.21
C THR A 26 11.18 10.08 -0.99
N TRP A 27 10.27 11.07 -1.08
CA TRP A 27 10.53 12.35 -1.75
C TRP A 27 11.15 13.39 -0.81
N ILE A 28 11.26 13.08 0.48
CA ILE A 28 11.88 13.98 1.46
C ILE A 28 13.40 13.77 1.40
N PRO A 29 14.18 14.75 0.92
CA PRO A 29 15.63 14.61 0.84
C PRO A 29 16.25 14.58 2.23
N ASN A 30 17.30 13.76 2.40
CA ASN A 30 18.08 13.61 3.65
C ASN A 30 17.27 13.15 4.87
N LEU A 31 16.13 12.49 4.67
CA LEU A 31 15.40 11.88 5.79
C LEU A 31 16.20 10.70 6.36
N ASP A 32 16.38 10.67 7.68
CA ASP A 32 17.09 9.59 8.36
C ASP A 32 16.32 8.25 8.24
N PRO A 33 16.89 7.22 7.60
CA PRO A 33 16.28 5.90 7.49
C PRO A 33 16.02 5.22 8.84
N TYR A 34 16.78 5.60 9.88
CA TYR A 34 16.63 5.05 11.23
C TYR A 34 15.57 5.76 12.07
N ASN A 35 14.93 6.81 11.53
CA ASN A 35 13.82 7.47 12.21
C ASN A 35 12.73 6.44 12.57
N PRO A 36 12.23 6.41 13.82
CA PRO A 36 11.23 5.43 14.25
C PRO A 36 9.99 5.38 13.35
N LEU A 37 9.53 6.52 12.83
CA LEU A 37 8.38 6.57 11.94
C LEU A 37 8.66 5.89 10.59
N VAL A 38 9.85 6.10 10.03
CA VAL A 38 10.28 5.45 8.78
C VAL A 38 10.38 3.94 8.98
N GLN A 39 10.94 3.51 10.11
CA GLN A 39 11.04 2.10 10.44
C GLN A 39 9.66 1.44 10.61
N ILE A 40 8.73 2.09 11.30
CA ILE A 40 7.35 1.60 11.44
C ILE A 40 6.69 1.47 10.08
N LEU A 41 6.77 2.49 9.23
CA LEU A 41 6.18 2.46 7.89
C LEU A 41 6.76 1.33 7.04
N ASN A 42 8.08 1.15 7.07
CA ASN A 42 8.73 0.03 6.40
C ASN A 42 8.20 -1.30 6.95
N GLN A 43 8.22 -1.52 8.27
CA GLN A 43 7.75 -2.76 8.89
C GLN A 43 6.29 -3.10 8.53
N VAL A 44 5.40 -2.11 8.51
CA VAL A 44 3.98 -2.31 8.17
C VAL A 44 3.78 -2.64 6.70
N THR A 45 4.56 -2.03 5.81
CA THR A 45 4.32 -2.14 4.37
C THR A 45 5.17 -3.21 3.68
N GLU A 46 6.29 -3.62 4.27
CA GLU A 46 7.21 -4.61 3.71
C GLU A 46 6.60 -5.99 3.43
N PRO A 47 5.73 -6.55 4.27
CA PRO A 47 5.12 -7.86 4.00
C PRO A 47 4.35 -7.93 2.67
N VAL A 48 3.88 -6.79 2.15
CA VAL A 48 3.21 -6.69 0.85
C VAL A 48 4.18 -6.24 -0.24
N LEU A 49 5.11 -5.34 0.07
CA LEU A 49 6.05 -4.78 -0.92
C LEU A 49 7.21 -5.72 -1.27
N GLU A 50 7.66 -6.57 -0.34
CA GLU A 50 8.69 -7.57 -0.61
C GLU A 50 8.26 -8.57 -1.69
N PRO A 51 7.11 -9.27 -1.60
CA PRO A 51 6.67 -10.16 -2.66
C PRO A 51 6.39 -9.39 -3.96
N ALA A 52 5.88 -8.16 -3.89
CA ALA A 52 5.67 -7.33 -5.09
C ALA A 52 7.00 -7.03 -5.83
N ARG A 53 8.07 -6.69 -5.11
CA ARG A 53 9.42 -6.48 -5.69
C ARG A 53 10.01 -7.72 -6.35
N ARG A 54 9.63 -8.92 -5.89
CA ARG A 54 10.06 -10.16 -6.52
C ARG A 54 9.40 -10.38 -7.89
N LEU A 55 8.23 -9.78 -8.11
CA LEU A 55 7.46 -9.89 -9.35
C LEU A 55 7.70 -8.71 -10.30
N ILE A 56 7.99 -7.53 -9.76
CA ILE A 56 8.10 -6.28 -10.50
C ILE A 56 9.57 -5.88 -10.58
N PRO A 57 10.18 -5.86 -11.77
CA PRO A 57 11.56 -5.40 -11.92
C PRO A 57 11.65 -3.90 -11.58
N PRO A 58 12.68 -3.45 -10.85
CA PRO A 58 12.89 -2.03 -10.57
C PRO A 58 13.22 -1.27 -11.86
N ILE A 59 12.83 0.02 -11.91
CA ILE A 59 13.20 0.90 -13.01
C ILE A 59 14.45 1.69 -12.60
N GLY A 60 15.61 1.23 -13.06
CA GLY A 60 16.91 1.75 -12.63
C GLY A 60 17.11 1.50 -11.14
N MET A 61 17.30 2.57 -10.35
CA MET A 61 17.49 2.50 -8.90
C MET A 61 16.18 2.76 -8.11
N ILE A 62 15.05 2.94 -8.80
CA ILE A 62 13.78 3.30 -8.18
C ILE A 62 12.91 2.04 -8.00
N ASP A 63 12.47 1.82 -6.77
CA ASP A 63 11.46 0.80 -6.46
C ASP A 63 10.08 1.32 -6.87
N ILE A 64 9.54 0.77 -7.96
CA ILE A 64 8.20 1.10 -8.45
C ILE A 64 7.09 0.24 -7.82
N SER A 65 7.45 -0.78 -7.04
CA SER A 65 6.51 -1.71 -6.43
C SER A 65 5.48 -1.03 -5.54
N PRO A 66 5.81 0.00 -4.72
CA PRO A 66 4.81 0.73 -3.93
C PRO A 66 3.71 1.35 -4.78
N ILE A 67 4.05 1.89 -5.94
CA ILE A 67 3.09 2.52 -6.86
C ILE A 67 2.18 1.46 -7.48
N VAL A 68 2.75 0.34 -7.92
CA VAL A 68 1.96 -0.76 -8.48
C VAL A 68 1.01 -1.34 -7.44
N VAL A 69 1.50 -1.59 -6.22
CA VAL A 69 0.67 -2.09 -5.11
C VAL A 69 -0.44 -1.10 -4.76
N PHE A 70 -0.16 0.21 -4.76
CA PHE A 70 -1.18 1.23 -4.55
C PHE A 70 -2.35 1.09 -5.53
N PHE A 71 -2.07 0.99 -6.84
CA PHE A 71 -3.13 0.82 -7.84
C PHE A 71 -3.88 -0.51 -7.71
N VAL A 72 -3.17 -1.61 -7.44
CA VAL A 72 -3.79 -2.93 -7.22
C VAL A 72 -4.77 -2.88 -6.05
N LEU A 73 -4.39 -2.25 -4.94
CA LEU A 73 -5.25 -2.13 -3.77
C LEU A 73 -6.45 -1.20 -4.01
N GLN A 74 -6.30 -0.12 -4.79
CA GLN A 74 -7.42 0.74 -5.19
C GLN A 74 -8.46 -0.04 -6.00
N ILE A 75 -8.01 -0.86 -6.95
CA ILE A 75 -8.90 -1.73 -7.72
C ILE A 75 -9.60 -2.74 -6.80
N LEU A 76 -8.86 -3.34 -5.86
CA LEU A 76 -9.43 -4.29 -4.90
C LEU A 76 -10.53 -3.65 -4.05
N VAL A 77 -10.33 -2.43 -3.53
CA VAL A 77 -11.35 -1.69 -2.80
C VAL A 77 -12.59 -1.43 -3.65
N SER A 78 -12.41 -0.98 -4.90
CA SER A 78 -13.53 -0.78 -5.83
C SER A 78 -14.34 -2.06 -6.02
N VAL A 79 -13.68 -3.19 -6.23
CA VAL A 79 -14.34 -4.49 -6.39
C VAL A 79 -15.08 -4.89 -5.12
N LEU A 80 -14.52 -4.66 -3.93
CA LEU A 80 -15.17 -4.98 -2.67
C LEU A 80 -16.45 -4.18 -2.46
N HIS A 81 -16.45 -2.87 -2.76
CA HIS A 81 -17.66 -2.03 -2.67
C HIS A 81 -18.72 -2.47 -3.70
N ASP A 82 -18.32 -2.80 -4.92
CA ASP A 82 -19.22 -3.31 -5.95
C ASP A 82 -19.88 -4.63 -5.53
N LEU A 83 -19.11 -5.52 -4.91
CA LEU A 83 -19.64 -6.77 -4.36
C LEU A 83 -20.57 -6.50 -3.19
N ALA A 84 -20.22 -5.61 -2.27
CA ALA A 84 -21.04 -5.23 -1.12
C ALA A 84 -22.44 -4.73 -1.54
N GLY A 85 -22.53 -3.97 -2.65
CA GLY A 85 -23.81 -3.50 -3.19
C GLY A 85 -24.66 -4.57 -3.88
N ARG A 86 -24.09 -5.75 -4.17
CA ARG A 86 -24.77 -6.87 -4.85
C ARG A 86 -25.32 -7.94 -3.89
N VAL A 87 -24.88 -7.98 -2.62
CA VAL A 87 -25.24 -9.01 -1.62
C VAL A 87 -26.04 -8.45 -0.45
#